data_AF-A0A2A2H7H6-F1
#
_entry.id   AF-A0A2A2H7H6-F1
#
_cell.length_a   1.000
_cell.length_b   1.000
_cell.length_c   1.000
_cell.angle_alpha   90.00
_cell.angle_beta   90.00
_cell.angle_gamma   90.00
#
_symmetry.space_group_name_H-M   'P 1'
#
loop_
_entity.id
_entity.type
_entity.pdbx_description
1 polymer ?
#
loop_
_entity_poly.entity_id
_entity_poly.type
_entity_poly.pdbx_seq_one_letter_code
_entity_poly.pdbx_strand_id
1 'polypeptide(L)'
;MSKMNFLCGTKKIFGRENRGEKDIPSMFKEFCRNCNIEMPKWDKVVGKPIGAADRTIYPIIEVVTIGNNMPNFRGIEIFPIALVIEESGEKYAISLTGKEINSDEFIEMVFKESKKQ
;
A
#
# COMPACT_ATOMS: atom_id res chain seq x y z
N MET A 1 -21.81 -20.78 -17.71
CA MET A 1 -21.19 -19.56 -17.17
C MET A 1 -19.99 -19.96 -16.34
N SER A 2 -18.78 -19.74 -16.86
CA SER A 2 -17.53 -20.14 -16.19
C SER A 2 -17.10 -19.06 -15.19
N LYS A 3 -17.01 -19.39 -13.90
CA LYS A 3 -16.40 -18.54 -12.88
C LYS A 3 -14.88 -18.63 -13.02
N MET A 4 -14.26 -17.62 -13.61
CA MET A 4 -12.80 -17.49 -13.60
C MET A 4 -12.35 -16.97 -12.25
N ASN A 5 -11.81 -17.87 -11.43
CA ASN A 5 -11.08 -17.52 -10.21
C ASN A 5 -9.68 -17.06 -10.61
N PHE A 6 -9.40 -15.76 -10.51
CA PHE A 6 -8.04 -15.24 -10.54
C PHE A 6 -7.33 -15.63 -9.22
N LEU A 7 -6.81 -16.86 -9.18
CA LEU A 7 -5.87 -17.27 -8.13
C LEU A 7 -4.51 -16.67 -8.46
N CYS A 8 -4.28 -15.43 -8.02
CA CYS A 8 -2.93 -14.87 -7.89
C CYS A 8 -2.24 -15.57 -6.72
N GLY A 9 -1.69 -16.75 -7.00
CA GLY A 9 -0.94 -17.58 -6.07
C GLY A 9 0.49 -17.07 -5.91
N THR A 10 0.69 -16.11 -5.00
CA THR A 10 1.98 -15.87 -4.35
C THR A 10 1.78 -16.03 -2.86
N LYS A 11 2.35 -17.08 -2.25
CA LYS A 11 2.51 -17.14 -0.80
C LYS A 11 3.35 -15.94 -0.38
N LYS A 12 2.69 -14.93 0.16
CA LYS A 12 3.29 -13.67 0.64
C LYS A 12 4.23 -13.98 1.80
N ILE A 13 5.41 -13.37 1.82
CA ILE A 13 6.35 -13.49 2.95
C ILE A 13 5.70 -12.93 4.23
N PHE A 14 4.86 -11.91 4.07
CA PHE A 14 4.01 -11.37 5.13
C PHE A 14 2.53 -11.61 4.79
N GLY A 15 1.99 -12.74 5.27
CA GLY A 15 0.56 -13.07 5.14
C GLY A 15 -0.31 -11.87 5.48
N ARG A 16 -1.09 -11.40 4.48
CA ARG A 16 -1.83 -10.14 4.49
C ARG A 16 -3.19 -10.29 5.18
N GLU A 17 -3.20 -10.72 6.44
CA GLU A 17 -4.32 -10.47 7.34
C GLU A 17 -3.81 -9.55 8.45
N ASN A 18 -4.33 -8.33 8.42
CA ASN A 18 -4.27 -7.32 9.48
C ASN A 18 -2.88 -7.09 10.08
N ARG A 19 -2.09 -6.19 9.47
CA ARG A 19 -0.99 -5.59 10.22
C ARG A 19 -0.99 -4.08 10.19
N GLY A 20 -1.52 -3.48 11.25
CA GLY A 20 -0.92 -2.25 11.75
C GLY A 20 0.45 -2.58 12.38
N GLU A 21 1.22 -1.55 12.74
CA GLU A 21 2.51 -1.68 13.45
C GLU A 21 2.45 -2.61 14.69
N LYS A 22 1.25 -2.81 15.24
CA LYS A 22 0.93 -3.68 16.38
C LYS A 22 0.94 -5.18 16.09
N ASP A 23 0.80 -5.60 14.83
CA ASP A 23 0.61 -7.01 14.48
C ASP A 23 1.87 -7.67 13.90
N ILE A 24 3.05 -7.02 14.01
CA ILE A 24 4.31 -7.71 13.73
C ILE A 24 4.42 -8.88 14.73
N PRO A 25 4.37 -10.15 14.27
CA PRO A 25 4.39 -11.31 15.14
C PRO A 25 5.61 -11.23 16.07
N SER A 26 5.43 -11.60 17.33
CA SER A 26 6.53 -11.67 18.30
C SER A 26 7.74 -12.43 17.74
N MET A 27 7.48 -13.48 16.97
CA MET A 27 8.48 -14.27 16.23
C MET A 27 9.32 -13.44 15.25
N PHE A 28 8.73 -12.46 14.57
CA PHE A 28 9.47 -11.58 13.66
C PHE A 28 10.23 -10.49 14.43
N LYS A 29 9.71 -9.99 15.55
CA LYS A 29 10.45 -9.08 16.45
C LYS A 29 11.69 -9.75 17.03
N GLU A 30 11.57 -11.02 17.42
CA GLU A 30 12.67 -11.83 17.94
C GLU A 30 13.69 -12.15 16.86
N PHE A 31 13.25 -12.49 15.65
CA PHE A 31 14.10 -12.63 14.47
C PHE A 31 14.86 -11.34 14.14
N CYS A 32 14.19 -10.18 14.11
CA CYS A 32 14.83 -8.89 13.85
C CYS A 32 15.92 -8.56 14.88
N ARG A 33 15.65 -8.79 16.18
CA ARG A 33 16.65 -8.61 17.24
C ARG A 33 17.86 -9.52 17.06
N ASN A 34 17.63 -10.80 16.76
CA ASN A 34 18.70 -11.80 16.63
C ASN A 34 19.51 -11.61 15.33
N CYS A 35 18.93 -11.02 14.29
CA CYS A 35 19.57 -10.83 12.98
C CYS A 35 20.02 -9.38 12.69
N ASN A 36 19.91 -8.46 13.66
CA ASN A 36 20.25 -7.04 13.54
C ASN A 36 19.44 -6.29 12.44
N ILE A 37 18.25 -6.81 12.10
CA ILE A 37 17.37 -6.26 11.06
C ILE A 37 16.50 -5.15 11.69
N GLU A 38 16.38 -4.01 11.02
CA GLU A 38 15.50 -2.92 11.44
C GLU A 38 14.03 -3.34 11.38
N MET A 39 13.20 -2.71 12.22
CA MET A 39 11.76 -2.91 12.15
C MET A 39 11.24 -2.44 10.78
N PRO A 40 10.33 -3.19 10.12
CA PRO A 40 9.73 -2.76 8.86
C PRO A 40 9.04 -1.41 9.00
N LYS A 41 9.31 -0.51 8.08
CA LYS A 41 8.63 0.79 7.97
C LYS A 41 7.56 0.70 6.89
N TRP A 42 6.37 1.18 7.21
CA TRP A 42 5.20 1.15 6.35
C TRP A 42 4.82 2.57 5.97
N ASP A 43 4.85 2.86 4.67
CA ASP A 43 4.49 4.17 4.13
C ASP A 43 3.38 4.03 3.10
N LYS A 44 2.40 4.93 3.11
CA LYS A 44 1.42 5.07 2.03
C LYS A 44 1.88 6.15 1.07
N VAL A 45 1.88 5.86 -0.22
CA VAL A 45 2.38 6.76 -1.26
C VAL A 45 1.38 6.85 -2.41
N VAL A 46 1.20 8.07 -2.92
CA VAL A 46 0.50 8.31 -4.19
C VAL A 46 1.47 8.06 -5.33
N GLY A 47 1.15 7.08 -6.16
CA GLY A 47 1.88 6.76 -7.38
C GLY A 47 1.71 7.82 -8.45
N LYS A 48 2.49 7.69 -9.53
CA LYS A 48 2.41 8.60 -10.67
C LYS A 48 1.00 8.53 -11.30
N PRO A 49 0.38 9.67 -11.66
CA PRO A 49 -0.91 9.67 -12.35
C PRO A 49 -0.81 8.98 -13.70
N ILE A 50 -1.86 8.22 -14.03
CA ILE A 50 -2.04 7.49 -15.29
C ILE A 50 -3.29 8.05 -15.96
N GLY A 51 -3.13 8.63 -17.16
CA GLY A 51 -4.27 9.04 -17.99
C GLY A 51 -4.89 7.83 -18.69
N ALA A 52 -6.21 7.70 -18.63
CA ALA A 52 -6.97 6.65 -19.30
C ALA A 52 -8.29 7.23 -19.83
N ALA A 53 -8.35 7.49 -21.13
CA ALA A 53 -9.48 8.16 -21.79
C ALA A 53 -9.81 9.52 -21.13
N ASP A 54 -10.98 9.65 -20.53
CA ASP A 54 -11.50 10.83 -19.84
C ASP A 54 -11.19 10.85 -18.34
N ARG A 55 -10.33 9.94 -17.88
CA ARG A 55 -10.03 9.71 -16.47
C ARG A 55 -8.56 9.90 -16.17
N THR A 56 -8.27 10.44 -14.99
CA THR A 56 -6.94 10.38 -14.38
C THR A 56 -6.98 9.44 -13.19
N ILE A 57 -6.11 8.43 -13.19
CA ILE A 57 -6.02 7.41 -12.16
C ILE A 57 -4.75 7.64 -11.35
N TYR A 58 -4.89 7.76 -10.04
CA TYR A 58 -3.81 7.93 -9.07
C TYR A 58 -3.70 6.65 -8.24
N PRO A 59 -2.70 5.77 -8.51
CA PRO A 59 -2.53 4.56 -7.74
C PRO A 59 -2.12 4.89 -6.31
N ILE A 60 -2.75 4.26 -5.32
CA ILE A 60 -2.31 4.33 -3.93
C ILE A 60 -1.60 3.03 -3.61
N ILE A 61 -0.34 3.14 -3.21
CA ILE A 61 0.51 2.00 -2.85
C ILE A 61 0.94 2.09 -1.39
N GLU A 62 1.12 0.92 -0.80
CA GLU A 62 1.75 0.74 0.49
C GLU A 62 3.16 0.19 0.25
N VAL A 63 4.16 0.87 0.79
CA VAL A 63 5.57 0.50 0.65
C VAL A 63 6.07 0.03 1.99
N VAL A 64 6.62 -1.18 2.01
CA VAL A 64 7.26 -1.77 3.17
C VAL A 64 8.76 -1.79 2.95
N THR A 65 9.49 -1.06 3.77
CA THR A 65 10.95 -1.05 3.74
C THR A 65 11.48 -1.86 4.92
N ILE A 66 12.33 -2.85 4.63
CA ILE A 66 13.05 -3.66 5.61
C ILE A 66 14.54 -3.38 5.43
N GLY A 67 15.17 -2.76 6.43
CA GLY A 67 16.62 -2.53 6.46
C GLY A 67 17.33 -3.46 7.43
N ASN A 68 18.65 -3.53 7.35
CA ASN A 68 19.52 -4.03 8.42
C ASN A 68 20.62 -2.98 8.63
N ASN A 69 21.26 -2.99 9.79
CA ASN A 69 22.50 -2.25 10.04
C ASN A 69 23.67 -2.63 9.10
N MET A 70 23.50 -3.66 8.26
CA MET A 70 24.41 -3.94 7.14
C MET A 70 24.16 -2.99 5.96
N PRO A 71 25.20 -2.32 5.44
CA PRO A 71 25.06 -1.24 4.44
C PRO A 71 24.43 -1.66 3.11
N ASN A 72 24.31 -2.96 2.82
CA ASN A 72 23.92 -3.48 1.51
C ASN A 72 22.60 -4.28 1.51
N PHE A 73 21.89 -4.37 2.64
CA PHE A 73 20.61 -5.09 2.68
C PHE A 73 19.44 -4.13 2.87
N ARG A 74 18.68 -3.91 1.80
CA ARG A 74 17.41 -3.19 1.82
C ARG A 74 16.36 -3.95 1.02
N GLY A 75 15.41 -4.54 1.72
CA GLY A 75 14.21 -5.12 1.12
C GLY A 75 13.14 -4.06 0.96
N ILE A 76 12.49 -4.02 -0.20
CA ILE A 76 11.32 -3.17 -0.45
C ILE A 76 10.22 -4.07 -1.00
N GLU A 77 9.06 -4.04 -0.39
CA GLU A 77 7.85 -4.67 -0.91
C GLU A 77 6.82 -3.57 -1.19
N ILE A 78 6.17 -3.65 -2.36
CA ILE A 78 5.21 -2.64 -2.80
C ILE A 78 3.87 -3.33 -3.01
N PHE A 79 2.83 -2.80 -2.38
CA PHE A 79 1.49 -3.33 -2.47
C PHE A 79 0.53 -2.29 -3.02
N PRO A 80 -0.13 -2.53 -4.16
CA PRO A 80 -1.30 -1.74 -4.53
C PRO A 80 -2.40 -1.94 -3.49
N ILE A 81 -2.96 -0.83 -3.00
CA ILE A 81 -4.04 -0.85 -2.00
C ILE A 81 -5.34 -0.24 -2.52
N ALA A 82 -5.25 0.82 -3.33
CA ALA A 82 -6.41 1.48 -3.89
C ALA A 82 -6.05 2.23 -5.18
N LEU A 83 -7.08 2.68 -5.89
CA LEU A 83 -6.98 3.66 -6.97
C LEU A 83 -7.86 4.86 -6.60
N VAL A 84 -7.34 6.08 -6.72
CA VAL A 84 -8.16 7.28 -6.75
C VAL A 84 -8.39 7.65 -8.21
N ILE A 85 -9.63 7.92 -8.57
CA ILE A 85 -10.03 8.22 -9.94
C ILE A 85 -10.67 9.60 -9.96
N GLU A 86 -10.24 10.42 -10.92
CA GLU A 86 -10.86 11.69 -11.27
C GLU A 86 -11.41 11.56 -12.69
N GLU A 87 -12.73 11.69 -12.84
CA GLU A 87 -13.41 11.69 -14.13
C GLU A 87 -14.58 12.67 -14.11
N SER A 88 -14.75 13.47 -15.16
CA SER A 88 -15.86 14.43 -15.27
C SER A 88 -16.05 15.37 -14.06
N GLY A 89 -14.97 15.68 -13.33
CA GLY A 89 -14.98 16.51 -12.12
C GLY A 89 -15.31 15.78 -10.82
N GLU A 90 -15.70 14.50 -10.90
CA GLU A 90 -15.96 13.64 -9.75
C GLU A 90 -14.67 12.95 -9.29
N LYS A 91 -14.54 12.75 -7.97
CA LYS A 91 -13.39 12.10 -7.34
C LYS A 91 -13.87 10.98 -6.45
N TYR A 92 -13.33 9.78 -6.64
CA TYR A 92 -13.66 8.62 -5.82
C TYR A 92 -12.49 7.66 -5.69
N ALA A 93 -12.52 6.80 -4.67
CA ALA A 93 -11.50 5.79 -4.43
C ALA A 93 -12.08 4.37 -4.55
N ILE A 94 -11.31 3.47 -5.16
CA ILE A 94 -11.63 2.05 -5.29
C ILE A 94 -10.57 1.22 -4.57
N SER A 95 -11.00 0.34 -3.66
CA SER A 95 -10.13 -0.62 -2.99
C SER A 95 -9.68 -1.73 -3.95
N LEU A 96 -8.37 -2.01 -3.99
CA LEU A 96 -7.82 -3.14 -4.73
C LEU A 96 -7.64 -4.39 -3.85
N THR A 97 -7.99 -4.30 -2.57
CA THR A 97 -7.77 -5.38 -1.59
C THR A 97 -9.05 -6.07 -1.15
N GLY A 98 -10.21 -5.58 -1.62
CA GLY A 98 -11.52 -6.04 -1.15
C GLY A 98 -11.86 -5.60 0.28
N LYS A 99 -10.96 -4.88 0.96
CA LYS A 99 -11.22 -4.27 2.26
C LYS A 99 -11.87 -2.91 2.09
N GLU A 100 -12.68 -2.52 3.07
CA GLU A 100 -13.18 -1.16 3.20
C GLU A 100 -12.00 -0.18 3.32
N ILE A 101 -12.11 0.95 2.61
CA ILE A 101 -11.10 2.00 2.59
C ILE A 101 -11.75 3.32 2.98
N ASN A 102 -10.96 4.20 3.60
CA ASN A 102 -11.38 5.58 3.79
C ASN A 102 -11.13 6.36 2.48
N SER A 103 -12.19 6.52 1.69
CA SER A 103 -12.10 7.22 0.41
C SER A 103 -11.64 8.67 0.57
N ASP A 104 -12.12 9.37 1.60
CA ASP A 104 -11.79 10.77 1.85
C ASP A 104 -10.30 10.94 2.16
N GLU A 105 -9.72 10.05 2.98
CA GLU A 105 -8.28 10.03 3.26
C GLU A 105 -7.46 9.93 1.96
N PHE A 106 -7.82 9.02 1.06
CA PHE A 106 -7.07 8.82 -0.18
C PHE A 106 -7.28 9.95 -1.19
N ILE A 107 -8.48 10.53 -1.26
CA ILE A 107 -8.75 11.70 -2.10
C ILE A 107 -7.94 12.89 -1.56
N GLU A 108 -7.90 13.12 -0.25
CA GLU A 108 -7.08 14.17 0.37
C GLU A 108 -5.58 13.98 0.10
N MET A 109 -5.08 12.74 0.16
CA MET A 109 -3.67 12.44 -0.18
C MET A 109 -3.30 12.88 -1.60
N VAL A 110 -4.23 12.76 -2.56
CA VAL A 110 -4.01 13.11 -3.97
C VAL A 110 -4.21 14.60 -4.22
N PHE A 111 -5.31 15.15 -3.72
CA PHE A 111 -5.77 16.49 -4.11
C PHE A 111 -5.55 17.58 -3.08
N LYS A 112 -4.86 17.25 -1.97
CA LYS A 112 -4.51 18.13 -0.84
C LYS A 112 -4.84 19.58 -1.15
N GLU A 113 -6.04 20.02 -0.76
CA GLU A 113 -6.35 21.43 -0.84
C GLU A 113 -5.31 22.12 0.02
N SER A 114 -4.49 22.96 -0.61
CA SER A 114 -3.60 23.85 0.10
C SER A 114 -4.50 24.80 0.88
N LYS A 115 -4.94 24.40 2.09
CA LYS A 115 -5.44 25.32 3.10
C LYS A 115 -4.24 26.19 3.48
N LYS A 116 -3.97 27.20 2.64
CA LYS A 116 -3.21 28.38 3.01
C LYS A 116 -4.02 29.03 4.13
N GLN A 117 -3.59 28.82 5.36
CA GLN A 117 -3.80 29.78 6.44
C GLN A 117 -2.79 30.92 6.26
#